data_AF-A0A917FGN5-F1
#
_entry.id   AF-A0A917FGN5-F1
#
_cell.length_a   1.000
_cell.length_b   1.000
_cell.length_c   1.000
_cell.angle_alpha   90.00
_cell.angle_beta   90.00
_cell.angle_gamma   90.00
#
_symmetry.space_group_name_H-M   'P 1'
#
loop_
_entity.id
_entity.type
_entity.pdbx_description
1 polymer ?
#
loop_
_entity_poly.entity_id
_entity_poly.type
_entity_poly.pdbx_seq_one_letter_code
_entity_poly.pdbx_strand_id
1 'polypeptide(L)'
;MDYWLHTYEKDLRLVFQDCSRIISGFPEPLDMAGHSYLDHFNVFCTGSRNNYICYLLPFWMQEGCSLTIENTRQMSVGNVFLMLYFFIQDDLMDSLGPNSSDKLPLANLLYIEFLNIYRALFPYPSTFWTYFNRYIAEWADSVTNERTSDYFLNDPMKIARKASPLKLSSTAALLLSGQSSLVTPAETMLDHVLLTLQMLDDYEDWEEDLSIGNANNCLLSLVRSRLAITHEELTAEKVKDFIYTADGLAEYAARAQDNHNRLPDCRLMAPRLTAFHSGMIRNLQQIAAEITREKLLLQHGGLYYWLSKNMTQDPKQ
;
A
#
# COMPACT_ATOMS: atom_id res chain seq x y z
N MET A 1 -6.15 -13.79 -11.87
CA MET A 1 -5.07 -14.80 -11.78
C MET A 1 -3.78 -14.03 -11.56
N ASP A 2 -3.28 -14.03 -10.32
CA ASP A 2 -2.33 -13.06 -9.77
C ASP A 2 -0.88 -13.39 -10.15
N TYR A 3 -0.63 -13.41 -11.46
CA TYR A 3 0.67 -13.72 -12.05
C TYR A 3 1.81 -12.80 -11.55
N TRP A 4 1.47 -11.55 -11.17
CA TRP A 4 2.40 -10.59 -10.60
C TRP A 4 2.91 -11.01 -9.20
N LEU A 5 2.18 -11.85 -8.47
CA LEU A 5 2.52 -12.37 -7.15
C LEU A 5 3.23 -13.74 -7.23
N HIS A 6 2.60 -14.72 -7.87
CA HIS A 6 3.06 -16.11 -7.83
C HIS A 6 4.39 -16.38 -8.55
N THR A 7 4.79 -15.49 -9.46
CA THR A 7 6.04 -15.66 -10.22
C THR A 7 7.27 -15.71 -9.32
N TYR A 8 7.26 -14.98 -8.20
CA TYR A 8 8.43 -14.80 -7.33
C TYR A 8 8.32 -15.57 -6.01
N GLU A 9 7.40 -16.53 -5.90
CA GLU A 9 7.14 -17.22 -4.64
C GLU A 9 8.40 -17.82 -4.02
N LYS A 10 9.24 -18.50 -4.82
CA LYS A 10 10.48 -19.11 -4.34
C LYS A 10 11.44 -18.06 -3.79
N ASP A 11 11.58 -16.93 -4.48
CA ASP A 11 12.45 -15.84 -4.07
C ASP A 11 11.92 -15.14 -2.82
N LEU A 12 10.62 -14.92 -2.73
CA LEU A 12 9.97 -14.35 -1.54
C LEU A 12 10.15 -15.23 -0.31
N ARG A 13 10.06 -16.56 -0.45
CA ARG A 13 10.35 -17.47 0.66
C ARG A 13 11.76 -17.30 1.19
N LEU A 14 12.74 -17.11 0.30
CA LEU A 14 14.13 -16.83 0.70
C LEU A 14 14.25 -15.46 1.38
N VAL A 15 13.58 -14.42 0.83
CA VAL A 15 13.55 -13.07 1.44
C VAL A 15 13.03 -13.13 2.88
N PHE A 16 11.89 -13.77 3.12
CA PHE A 16 11.33 -13.87 4.47
C PHE A 16 12.15 -14.77 5.40
N GLN A 17 12.79 -15.82 4.88
CA GLN A 17 13.76 -16.62 5.65
C GLN A 17 14.97 -15.80 6.08
N ASP A 18 15.51 -14.96 5.20
CA ASP A 18 16.63 -14.08 5.53
C ASP A 18 16.23 -13.01 6.57
N CYS A 19 15.04 -12.41 6.42
CA CYS A 19 14.51 -11.49 7.42
C CYS A 19 14.39 -12.17 8.80
N SER A 20 13.78 -13.36 8.85
CA SER A 20 13.62 -14.14 10.07
C SER A 20 14.96 -14.53 10.71
N ARG A 21 15.95 -14.90 9.90
CA ARG A 21 17.31 -15.21 10.37
C ARG A 21 17.99 -13.99 11.00
N ILE A 22 17.85 -12.81 10.40
CA ILE A 22 18.42 -11.57 10.94
C ILE A 22 17.72 -11.18 12.24
N ILE A 23 16.38 -11.23 12.28
CA ILE A 23 15.59 -10.89 13.48
C ILE A 23 15.90 -11.82 14.65
N SER A 24 16.15 -13.11 14.39
CA SER A 24 16.59 -14.06 15.43
C SER A 24 17.93 -13.68 16.08
N GLY A 25 18.70 -12.75 15.50
CA GLY A 25 19.92 -12.20 16.08
C GLY A 25 19.69 -10.99 17.00
N PHE A 26 18.47 -10.47 17.11
CA PHE A 26 18.14 -9.35 17.99
C PHE A 26 18.14 -9.78 19.47
N PRO A 27 18.40 -8.86 20.42
CA PRO A 27 18.36 -9.19 21.83
C PRO A 27 16.93 -9.44 22.32
N GLU A 28 16.74 -10.39 23.23
CA GLU A 28 15.45 -10.62 23.89
C GLU A 28 14.97 -9.35 24.65
N PRO A 29 13.67 -9.00 24.62
CA PRO A 29 12.56 -9.68 23.94
C PRO A 29 12.28 -9.18 22.50
N LEU A 30 13.19 -8.42 21.90
CA LEU A 30 12.98 -7.74 20.62
C LEU A 30 12.98 -8.70 19.42
N ASP A 31 13.62 -9.85 19.54
CA ASP A 31 13.55 -10.95 18.58
C ASP A 31 12.12 -11.48 18.43
N MET A 32 11.45 -11.81 19.54
CA MET A 32 10.08 -12.28 19.56
C MET A 32 9.11 -11.21 19.02
N ALA A 33 9.31 -9.96 19.43
CA ALA A 33 8.52 -8.84 18.93
C ALA A 33 8.74 -8.64 17.41
N GLY A 34 9.98 -8.74 16.95
CA GLY A 34 10.33 -8.64 15.53
C GLY A 34 9.69 -9.75 14.69
N HIS A 35 9.70 -11.00 15.16
CA HIS A 35 9.03 -12.11 14.47
C HIS A 35 7.52 -11.91 14.41
N SER A 36 6.91 -11.39 15.48
CA SER A 36 5.49 -11.06 15.47
C SER A 36 5.15 -10.03 14.38
N TYR A 37 5.94 -8.96 14.24
CA TYR A 37 5.76 -8.00 13.14
C TYR A 37 6.01 -8.62 11.76
N LEU A 38 7.04 -9.46 11.63
CA LEU A 38 7.36 -10.13 10.37
C LEU A 38 6.24 -11.07 9.91
N ASP A 39 5.63 -11.83 10.83
CA ASP A 39 4.56 -12.77 10.52
C ASP A 39 3.30 -12.06 10.00
N HIS A 40 2.94 -10.90 10.55
CA HIS A 40 1.82 -10.09 10.06
C HIS A 40 2.10 -9.46 8.68
N PHE A 41 3.37 -9.39 8.27
CA PHE A 41 3.78 -8.84 6.98
C PHE A 41 4.08 -9.92 5.93
N ASN A 42 4.25 -11.17 6.38
CA ASN A 42 4.62 -12.28 5.53
C ASN A 42 3.41 -12.84 4.78
N VAL A 43 3.38 -12.67 3.46
CA VAL A 43 2.32 -13.18 2.56
C VAL A 43 1.99 -14.67 2.74
N PHE A 44 2.92 -15.48 3.25
CA PHE A 44 2.70 -16.90 3.47
C PHE A 44 2.02 -17.23 4.81
N CYS A 45 1.84 -16.24 5.68
CA CYS A 45 1.17 -16.37 6.96
C CYS A 45 -0.32 -16.00 6.85
N THR A 46 -1.17 -16.67 7.61
CA THR A 46 -2.61 -16.39 7.66
C THR A 46 -2.84 -15.04 8.33
N GLY A 47 -3.59 -14.14 7.69
CA GLY A 47 -3.85 -12.80 8.21
C GLY A 47 -2.78 -11.76 7.86
N SER A 48 -1.90 -12.05 6.89
CA SER A 48 -0.93 -11.07 6.39
C SER A 48 -1.60 -9.82 5.84
N ARG A 49 -0.99 -8.65 6.12
CA ARG A 49 -1.37 -7.38 5.48
C ARG A 49 -1.03 -7.42 3.97
N ASN A 50 -1.86 -6.78 3.15
CA ASN A 50 -1.80 -6.80 1.68
C ASN A 50 -0.71 -5.88 1.06
N ASN A 51 0.42 -5.69 1.74
CA ASN A 51 1.46 -4.73 1.35
C ASN A 51 2.50 -5.30 0.36
N TYR A 52 2.01 -6.00 -0.66
CA TYR A 52 2.82 -6.79 -1.60
C TYR A 52 3.89 -5.97 -2.33
N ILE A 53 3.56 -4.72 -2.67
CA ILE A 53 4.45 -3.84 -3.44
C ILE A 53 5.80 -3.64 -2.75
N CYS A 54 5.86 -3.65 -1.42
CA CYS A 54 7.07 -3.35 -0.66
C CYS A 54 8.23 -4.30 -0.97
N TYR A 55 7.94 -5.60 -0.96
CA TYR A 55 8.93 -6.65 -1.20
C TYR A 55 8.93 -7.14 -2.66
N LEU A 56 7.88 -6.88 -3.45
CA LEU A 56 7.82 -7.25 -4.87
C LEU A 56 8.37 -6.20 -5.83
N LEU A 57 8.38 -4.91 -5.46
CA LEU A 57 8.84 -3.85 -6.34
C LEU A 57 10.27 -4.06 -6.89
N PRO A 58 11.26 -4.56 -6.12
CA PRO A 58 12.56 -4.93 -6.68
C PRO A 58 12.44 -5.94 -7.83
N PHE A 59 11.60 -6.96 -7.67
CA PHE A 59 11.40 -8.02 -8.66
C PHE A 59 10.67 -7.51 -9.90
N TRP A 60 9.67 -6.63 -9.74
CA TRP A 60 8.97 -6.02 -10.86
C TRP A 60 9.86 -5.08 -11.68
N MET A 61 10.86 -4.46 -11.04
CA MET A 61 11.85 -3.61 -11.70
C MET A 61 12.98 -4.41 -12.36
N GLN A 62 13.15 -5.69 -12.00
CA GLN A 62 14.25 -6.53 -12.48
C GLN A 62 14.31 -6.62 -14.01
N GLU A 63 13.17 -6.84 -14.66
CA GLU A 63 13.09 -7.01 -16.12
C GLU A 63 13.56 -5.75 -16.86
N GLY A 64 13.14 -4.56 -16.41
CA GLY A 64 13.55 -3.27 -17.00
C GLY A 64 14.93 -2.77 -16.58
N CYS A 65 15.48 -3.27 -15.48
CA CYS A 65 16.75 -2.81 -14.91
C CYS A 65 17.91 -3.80 -15.07
N SER A 66 17.69 -4.98 -15.64
CA SER A 66 18.73 -6.02 -15.80
C SER A 66 19.46 -6.33 -14.47
N LEU A 67 18.74 -6.29 -13.34
CA LEU A 67 19.30 -6.55 -12.02
C LEU A 67 19.59 -8.05 -11.85
N THR A 68 20.70 -8.36 -11.17
CA THR A 68 20.95 -9.72 -10.70
C THR A 68 19.89 -10.12 -9.68
N ILE A 69 19.52 -11.39 -9.66
CA ILE A 69 18.56 -11.90 -8.68
C ILE A 69 19.03 -11.65 -7.24
N GLU A 70 20.34 -11.68 -7.02
CA GLU A 70 20.94 -11.41 -5.72
C GLU A 70 20.68 -9.98 -5.25
N ASN A 71 20.97 -8.98 -6.11
CA ASN A 71 20.69 -7.58 -5.78
C ASN A 71 19.19 -7.36 -5.55
N THR A 72 18.35 -7.99 -6.37
CA THR A 72 16.88 -7.92 -6.24
C THR A 72 16.40 -8.46 -4.89
N ARG A 73 16.89 -9.64 -4.47
CA ARG A 73 16.56 -10.23 -3.16
C ARG A 73 17.08 -9.38 -2.01
N GLN A 74 18.32 -8.92 -2.10
CA GLN A 74 18.94 -8.07 -1.08
C GLN A 74 18.15 -6.77 -0.89
N MET A 75 17.73 -6.12 -1.97
CA MET A 75 16.83 -4.96 -1.92
C MET A 75 15.48 -5.30 -1.29
N SER A 76 14.90 -6.44 -1.63
CA SER A 76 13.62 -6.90 -1.07
C SER A 76 13.69 -7.11 0.45
N VAL A 77 14.76 -7.76 0.94
CA VAL A 77 15.02 -7.91 2.39
C VAL A 77 15.15 -6.53 3.06
N GLY A 78 15.93 -5.62 2.47
CA GLY A 78 16.06 -4.26 2.99
C GLY A 78 14.72 -3.51 3.04
N ASN A 79 13.86 -3.66 2.03
CA ASN A 79 12.54 -3.05 2.00
C ASN A 79 11.62 -3.62 3.08
N VAL A 80 11.70 -4.93 3.38
CA VAL A 80 10.95 -5.51 4.50
C VAL A 80 11.32 -4.81 5.80
N PHE A 81 12.61 -4.69 6.11
CA PHE A 81 13.07 -3.99 7.32
C PHE A 81 12.62 -2.53 7.37
N LEU A 82 12.72 -1.82 6.25
CA LEU A 82 12.28 -0.44 6.16
C LEU A 82 10.78 -0.30 6.42
N MET A 83 9.96 -1.20 5.88
CA MET A 83 8.51 -1.15 6.07
C MET A 83 8.09 -1.55 7.47
N LEU A 84 8.71 -2.55 8.07
CA LEU A 84 8.45 -2.88 9.47
C LEU A 84 8.82 -1.70 10.40
N TYR A 85 9.90 -0.98 10.09
CA TYR A 85 10.23 0.26 10.79
C TYR A 85 9.10 1.30 10.69
N PHE A 86 8.58 1.58 9.48
CA PHE A 86 7.51 2.55 9.30
C PHE A 86 6.18 2.12 9.91
N PHE A 87 5.82 0.83 9.87
CA PHE A 87 4.63 0.36 10.56
C PHE A 87 4.72 0.55 12.07
N ILE A 88 5.90 0.37 12.66
CA ILE A 88 6.07 0.70 14.08
C ILE A 88 5.91 2.21 14.29
N GLN A 89 6.44 3.07 13.40
CA GLN A 89 6.23 4.51 13.53
C GLN A 89 4.74 4.88 13.46
N ASP A 90 4.01 4.35 12.47
CA ASP A 90 2.58 4.60 12.29
C ASP A 90 1.78 4.09 13.50
N ASP A 91 2.02 2.85 13.95
CA ASP A 91 1.40 2.28 15.15
C ASP A 91 1.60 3.19 16.39
N LEU A 92 2.77 3.81 16.53
CA LEU A 92 3.10 4.69 17.66
C LEU A 92 2.44 6.06 17.56
N MET A 93 2.22 6.57 16.35
CA MET A 93 1.51 7.82 16.12
C MET A 93 0.00 7.65 16.32
N ASP A 94 -0.55 6.50 15.92
CA ASP A 94 -1.99 6.22 15.95
C ASP A 94 -2.46 5.64 17.29
N SER A 95 -1.61 4.88 17.98
CA SER A 95 -1.97 4.22 19.24
C SER A 95 -1.01 4.56 20.40
N LEU A 96 -1.51 5.40 21.33
CA LEU A 96 -0.86 5.66 22.61
C LEU A 96 -1.33 4.64 23.66
N GLY A 97 -1.00 3.37 23.42
CA GLY A 97 -1.27 2.28 24.35
C GLY A 97 -0.21 2.19 25.48
N PRO A 98 -0.53 1.46 26.57
CA PRO A 98 0.51 1.04 27.50
C PRO A 98 1.54 0.19 26.74
N ASN A 99 2.83 0.49 26.91
CA ASN A 99 3.99 -0.14 26.25
C ASN A 99 4.32 0.36 24.82
N SER A 100 3.74 1.46 24.34
CA SER A 100 4.16 2.07 23.06
C SER A 100 5.68 2.38 23.02
N SER A 101 6.27 2.83 24.14
CA SER A 101 7.72 3.06 24.23
C SER A 101 8.58 1.83 23.91
N ASP A 102 8.07 0.63 24.16
CA ASP A 102 8.83 -0.62 24.06
C ASP A 102 9.03 -1.06 22.60
N LYS A 103 8.27 -0.47 21.67
CA LYS A 103 8.44 -0.69 20.22
C LYS A 103 9.62 0.11 19.64
N LEU A 104 10.06 1.20 20.30
CA LEU A 104 11.11 2.08 19.79
C LEU A 104 12.48 1.39 19.63
N PRO A 105 12.96 0.56 20.58
CA PRO A 105 14.20 -0.20 20.40
C PRO A 105 14.14 -1.14 19.18
N LEU A 106 13.01 -1.83 18.98
CA LEU A 106 12.80 -2.70 17.81
C LEU A 106 12.87 -1.90 16.51
N ALA A 107 12.16 -0.76 16.44
CA ALA A 107 12.20 0.12 15.27
C ALA A 107 13.65 0.50 14.90
N ASN A 108 14.46 0.89 15.88
CA ASN A 108 15.86 1.24 15.63
C ASN A 108 16.69 0.08 15.08
N LEU A 109 16.48 -1.15 15.59
CA LEU A 109 17.19 -2.33 15.06
C LEU A 109 16.79 -2.62 13.61
N LEU A 110 15.49 -2.58 13.30
CA LEU A 110 15.00 -2.76 11.93
C LEU A 110 15.58 -1.70 10.98
N TYR A 111 15.61 -0.44 11.42
CA TYR A 111 16.19 0.66 10.65
C TYR A 111 17.69 0.48 10.39
N ILE A 112 18.44 0.04 11.40
CA ILE A 112 19.88 -0.25 11.26
C ILE A 112 20.10 -1.39 10.25
N GLU A 113 19.29 -2.45 10.28
CA GLU A 113 19.42 -3.55 9.32
C GLU A 113 19.10 -3.12 7.88
N PHE A 114 18.07 -2.29 7.67
CA PHE A 114 17.84 -1.64 6.39
C PHE A 114 19.09 -0.88 5.92
N LEU A 115 19.71 -0.06 6.79
CA LEU A 115 20.91 0.69 6.44
C LEU A 115 22.10 -0.21 6.12
N ASN A 116 22.32 -1.29 6.89
CA ASN A 116 23.40 -2.25 6.66
C ASN A 116 23.29 -2.88 5.26
N ILE A 117 22.07 -3.27 4.88
CA ILE A 117 21.78 -3.86 3.58
C ILE A 117 22.02 -2.85 2.46
N TYR A 118 21.46 -1.63 2.56
CA TYR A 118 21.55 -0.64 1.48
C TYR A 118 22.93 0.01 1.36
N ARG A 119 23.72 0.09 2.43
CA ARG A 119 25.12 0.56 2.38
C ARG A 119 26.04 -0.40 1.65
N ALA A 120 25.73 -1.69 1.62
CA ALA A 120 26.45 -2.65 0.79
C ALA A 120 26.17 -2.45 -0.70
N LEU A 121 24.97 -1.98 -1.06
CA LEU A 121 24.57 -1.70 -2.44
C LEU A 121 25.02 -0.32 -2.93
N PHE A 122 25.05 0.68 -2.04
CA PHE A 122 25.35 2.07 -2.39
C PHE A 122 26.44 2.67 -1.50
N PRO A 123 27.61 2.99 -2.07
CA PRO A 123 28.67 3.65 -1.31
C PRO A 123 28.22 5.07 -0.89
N TYR A 124 28.88 5.64 0.13
CA TYR A 124 28.55 6.96 0.68
C TYR A 124 28.34 8.10 -0.34
N PRO A 125 29.17 8.28 -1.39
CA PRO A 125 28.97 9.35 -2.38
C PRO A 125 27.82 9.08 -3.37
N SER A 126 27.11 7.96 -3.27
CA SER A 126 25.99 7.64 -4.15
C SER A 126 24.85 8.66 -4.01
N THR A 127 24.30 9.09 -5.15
CA THR A 127 23.10 9.94 -5.20
C THR A 127 21.87 9.26 -4.58
N PHE A 128 21.89 7.94 -4.38
CA PHE A 128 20.85 7.19 -3.68
C PHE A 128 20.51 7.84 -2.32
N TRP A 129 21.53 8.22 -1.54
CA TRP A 129 21.32 8.81 -0.21
C TRP A 129 20.67 10.20 -0.27
N THR A 130 20.80 10.91 -1.38
CA THR A 130 20.07 12.18 -1.60
C THR A 130 18.58 11.92 -1.80
N TYR A 131 18.22 10.91 -2.59
CA TYR A 131 16.82 10.49 -2.76
C TYR A 131 16.24 9.96 -1.44
N PHE A 132 17.01 9.17 -0.70
CA PHE A 132 16.63 8.70 0.62
C PHE A 132 16.26 9.84 1.56
N ASN A 133 17.13 10.82 1.74
CA ASN A 133 16.84 11.96 2.60
C ASN A 133 15.57 12.72 2.15
N ARG A 134 15.36 12.86 0.83
CA ARG A 134 14.16 13.50 0.29
C ARG A 134 12.89 12.71 0.61
N TYR A 135 12.84 11.41 0.36
CA TYR A 135 11.63 10.63 0.60
C TYR A 135 11.30 10.52 2.09
N ILE A 136 12.31 10.48 2.97
CA ILE A 136 12.08 10.52 4.43
C ILE A 136 11.49 11.88 4.84
N ALA A 137 12.00 12.98 4.28
CA ALA A 137 11.44 14.31 4.52
C ALA A 137 10.01 14.46 3.96
N GLU A 138 9.73 13.92 2.78
CA GLU A 138 8.38 13.87 2.19
C GLU A 138 7.39 13.08 3.06
N TRP A 139 7.82 11.93 3.59
CA TRP A 139 7.04 11.14 4.54
C TRP A 139 6.77 11.93 5.83
N ALA A 140 7.81 12.48 6.46
CA ALA A 140 7.69 13.23 7.71
C ALA A 140 6.76 14.44 7.57
N ASP A 141 6.88 15.19 6.46
CA ASP A 141 5.96 16.29 6.13
C ASP A 141 4.52 15.80 5.97
N SER A 142 4.33 14.69 5.26
CA SER A 142 3.01 14.10 4.99
C SER A 142 2.31 13.71 6.29
N VAL A 143 2.93 12.89 7.14
CA VAL A 143 2.32 12.38 8.39
C VAL A 143 2.15 13.47 9.45
N THR A 144 3.02 14.48 9.48
CA THR A 144 2.89 15.59 10.44
C THR A 144 1.74 16.53 10.05
N ASN A 145 1.59 16.81 8.76
CA ASN A 145 0.66 17.82 8.27
C ASN A 145 -0.66 17.23 7.76
N GLU A 146 -0.87 15.92 7.85
CA GLU A 146 -2.07 15.26 7.31
C GLU A 146 -3.35 15.93 7.82
N ARG A 147 -3.42 16.37 9.10
CA ARG A 147 -4.62 16.98 9.67
C ARG A 147 -4.92 18.42 9.21
N THR A 148 -4.05 19.03 8.40
CA THR A 148 -4.12 20.46 8.09
C THR A 148 -4.96 20.81 6.86
N SER A 149 -5.20 19.86 5.95
CA SER A 149 -5.92 20.08 4.71
C SER A 149 -6.43 18.77 4.14
N ASP A 150 -7.57 18.79 3.45
CA ASP A 150 -8.07 17.64 2.70
C ASP A 150 -7.20 17.40 1.47
N TYR A 151 -6.22 16.49 1.57
CA TYR A 151 -5.27 16.22 0.49
C TYR A 151 -5.92 15.53 -0.69
N PHE A 152 -6.94 14.70 -0.48
CA PHE A 152 -7.54 13.92 -1.58
C PHE A 152 -8.23 14.80 -2.62
N LEU A 153 -8.75 15.96 -2.21
CA LEU A 153 -9.41 16.90 -3.11
C LEU A 153 -8.45 17.95 -3.66
N ASN A 154 -7.51 18.44 -2.83
CA ASN A 154 -6.69 19.60 -3.16
C ASN A 154 -5.33 19.24 -3.76
N ASP A 155 -4.73 18.14 -3.33
CA ASP A 155 -3.41 17.68 -3.78
C ASP A 155 -3.27 16.16 -3.56
N PRO A 156 -3.89 15.32 -4.42
CA PRO A 156 -3.92 13.87 -4.23
C PRO A 156 -2.53 13.23 -4.16
N MET A 157 -1.52 13.88 -4.74
CA MET A 157 -0.14 13.38 -4.72
C MET A 157 0.48 13.47 -3.32
N LYS A 158 -0.02 14.34 -2.43
CA LYS A 158 0.41 14.37 -1.02
C LYS A 158 -0.02 13.14 -0.23
N ILE A 159 -1.07 12.46 -0.66
CA ILE A 159 -1.49 11.18 -0.06
C ILE A 159 -0.45 10.10 -0.35
N ALA A 160 -0.01 10.01 -1.60
CA ALA A 160 1.06 9.09 -1.98
C ALA A 160 2.39 9.38 -1.24
N ARG A 161 2.58 10.60 -0.72
CA ARG A 161 3.80 10.93 0.04
C ARG A 161 3.89 10.20 1.38
N LYS A 162 2.78 9.75 1.97
CA LYS A 162 2.80 8.87 3.17
C LYS A 162 3.47 7.53 2.87
N ALA A 163 3.54 7.14 1.61
CA ALA A 163 4.25 5.95 1.13
C ALA A 163 5.57 6.29 0.38
N SER A 164 6.08 7.53 0.47
CA SER A 164 7.33 7.95 -0.19
C SER A 164 8.52 7.00 0.02
N PRO A 165 8.73 6.40 1.21
CA PRO A 165 9.85 5.48 1.41
C PRO A 165 9.84 4.28 0.45
N LEU A 166 8.67 3.85 -0.04
CA LEU A 166 8.59 2.77 -1.04
C LEU A 166 9.22 3.11 -2.38
N LYS A 167 9.33 4.40 -2.73
CA LYS A 167 9.98 4.86 -3.95
C LYS A 167 11.46 4.46 -4.01
N LEU A 168 12.10 4.31 -2.83
CA LEU A 168 13.50 3.89 -2.71
C LEU A 168 13.83 2.64 -3.50
N SER A 169 12.92 1.67 -3.52
CA SER A 169 13.13 0.41 -4.23
C SER A 169 13.31 0.63 -5.72
N SER A 170 12.45 1.44 -6.35
CA SER A 170 12.56 1.73 -7.78
C SER A 170 13.79 2.58 -8.09
N THR A 171 14.07 3.56 -7.23
CA THR A 171 15.24 4.44 -7.36
C THR A 171 16.54 3.65 -7.23
N ALA A 172 16.62 2.72 -6.28
CA ALA A 172 17.76 1.82 -6.14
C ALA A 172 17.96 0.96 -7.39
N ALA A 173 16.90 0.35 -7.92
CA ALA A 173 16.95 -0.46 -9.13
C ALA A 173 17.48 0.34 -10.34
N LEU A 174 17.00 1.57 -10.51
CA LEU A 174 17.39 2.45 -11.60
C LEU A 174 18.84 2.95 -11.44
N LEU A 175 19.26 3.28 -10.23
CA LEU A 175 20.65 3.71 -9.98
C LEU A 175 21.65 2.57 -10.18
N LEU A 176 21.34 1.35 -9.71
CA LEU A 176 22.20 0.17 -9.91
C LEU A 176 22.32 -0.22 -11.38
N SER A 177 21.30 0.09 -12.19
CA SER A 177 21.30 -0.20 -13.64
C SER A 177 21.77 0.96 -14.51
N GLY A 178 22.24 2.06 -13.91
CA GLY A 178 22.71 3.24 -14.65
C GLY A 178 21.61 4.04 -15.37
N GLN A 179 20.34 3.84 -14.98
CA GLN A 179 19.16 4.47 -15.58
C GLN A 179 18.61 5.62 -14.73
N SER A 180 19.50 6.45 -14.17
CA SER A 180 19.15 7.55 -13.26
C SER A 180 18.16 8.57 -13.86
N SER A 181 18.14 8.73 -15.18
CA SER A 181 17.19 9.61 -15.89
C SER A 181 15.73 9.14 -15.80
N LEU A 182 15.48 7.87 -15.47
CA LEU A 182 14.14 7.32 -15.31
C LEU A 182 13.62 7.42 -13.87
N VAL A 183 14.40 7.93 -12.92
CA VAL A 183 13.98 8.02 -11.51
C VAL A 183 12.74 8.88 -11.35
N THR A 184 12.72 10.11 -11.88
CA THR A 184 11.55 10.99 -11.77
C THR A 184 10.31 10.40 -12.46
N PRO A 185 10.39 9.86 -13.70
CA PRO A 185 9.25 9.14 -14.29
C PRO A 185 8.75 7.95 -13.45
N ALA A 186 9.66 7.19 -12.83
CA ALA A 186 9.30 6.08 -11.95
C ALA A 186 8.61 6.57 -10.66
N GLU A 187 9.07 7.68 -10.08
CA GLU A 187 8.41 8.32 -8.93
C GLU A 187 6.98 8.70 -9.25
N THR A 188 6.73 9.37 -10.39
CA THR A 188 5.37 9.75 -10.81
C THR A 188 4.49 8.53 -11.05
N MET A 189 5.02 7.48 -11.68
CA MET A 189 4.29 6.23 -11.85
C MET A 189 3.92 5.62 -10.49
N LEU A 190 4.87 5.56 -9.55
CA LEU A 190 4.62 5.04 -8.21
C LEU A 190 3.65 5.90 -7.41
N ASP A 191 3.68 7.23 -7.54
CA ASP A 191 2.72 8.11 -6.87
C ASP A 191 1.27 7.76 -7.25
N HIS A 192 1.01 7.48 -8.52
CA HIS A 192 -0.32 7.04 -8.97
C HIS A 192 -0.68 5.63 -8.49
N VAL A 193 0.27 4.70 -8.49
CA VAL A 193 0.04 3.33 -7.98
C VAL A 193 -0.25 3.35 -6.48
N LEU A 194 0.55 4.08 -5.71
CA LEU A 194 0.43 4.19 -4.26
C LEU A 194 -0.83 4.95 -3.85
N LEU A 195 -1.25 5.97 -4.61
CA LEU A 195 -2.54 6.61 -4.40
C LEU A 195 -3.69 5.63 -4.60
N THR A 196 -3.66 4.81 -5.66
CA THR A 196 -4.71 3.79 -5.88
C THR A 196 -4.69 2.70 -4.81
N LEU A 197 -3.51 2.32 -4.30
CA LEU A 197 -3.40 1.40 -3.17
C LEU A 197 -4.05 2.00 -1.92
N GLN A 198 -3.69 3.24 -1.56
CA GLN A 198 -4.31 3.94 -0.43
C GLN A 198 -5.82 4.05 -0.60
N MET A 199 -6.32 4.29 -1.81
CA MET A 199 -7.77 4.33 -2.05
C MET A 199 -8.46 3.00 -1.75
N LEU A 200 -7.79 1.87 -2.00
CA LEU A 200 -8.32 0.55 -1.69
C LEU A 200 -8.30 0.30 -0.17
N ASP A 201 -7.18 0.59 0.49
CA ASP A 201 -7.03 0.48 1.94
C ASP A 201 -8.08 1.35 2.66
N ASP A 202 -8.24 2.61 2.23
CA ASP A 202 -9.23 3.55 2.76
C ASP A 202 -10.68 3.09 2.56
N TYR A 203 -10.95 2.25 1.55
CA TYR A 203 -12.26 1.63 1.37
C TYR A 203 -12.45 0.42 2.31
N GLU A 204 -11.40 -0.31 2.64
CA GLU A 204 -11.48 -1.43 3.60
C GLU A 204 -11.62 -0.91 5.05
N ASP A 205 -10.91 0.17 5.38
CA ASP A 205 -10.75 0.67 6.75
C ASP A 205 -11.67 1.85 7.12
N TRP A 206 -12.60 2.27 6.23
CA TRP A 206 -13.37 3.50 6.41
C TRP A 206 -14.19 3.58 7.71
N GLU A 207 -14.67 2.44 8.24
CA GLU A 207 -15.43 2.41 9.49
C GLU A 207 -14.54 2.74 10.70
N GLU A 208 -13.32 2.19 10.72
CA GLU A 208 -12.32 2.46 11.76
C GLU A 208 -11.84 3.91 11.64
N ASP A 209 -11.48 4.35 10.44
CA ASP A 209 -11.05 5.71 10.14
C ASP A 209 -12.09 6.77 10.54
N LEU A 210 -13.37 6.49 10.31
CA LEU A 210 -14.44 7.37 10.74
C LEU A 210 -14.52 7.44 12.27
N SER A 211 -14.31 6.32 12.97
CA SER A 211 -14.40 6.26 14.43
C SER A 211 -13.30 7.04 15.15
N ILE A 212 -12.09 7.08 14.57
CA ILE A 212 -10.94 7.81 15.10
C ILE A 212 -10.85 9.26 14.57
N GLY A 213 -11.76 9.66 13.67
CA GLY A 213 -11.80 11.00 13.09
C GLY A 213 -10.69 11.26 12.07
N ASN A 214 -10.27 10.24 11.30
CA ASN A 214 -9.25 10.39 10.27
C ASN A 214 -9.80 11.22 9.08
N ALA A 215 -9.38 12.48 9.00
CA ALA A 215 -9.83 13.38 7.94
C ALA A 215 -9.22 13.07 6.55
N ASN A 216 -8.15 12.26 6.46
CA ASN A 216 -7.42 12.04 5.20
C ASN A 216 -7.80 10.77 4.45
N ASN A 217 -8.70 9.95 5.01
CA ASN A 217 -9.26 8.83 4.27
C ASN A 217 -9.94 9.35 2.99
N CYS A 218 -9.49 8.84 1.83
CA CYS A 218 -9.90 9.25 0.49
C CYS A 218 -11.41 9.09 0.28
N LEU A 219 -11.99 8.00 0.78
CA LEU A 219 -13.42 7.73 0.65
C LEU A 219 -14.23 8.71 1.50
N LEU A 220 -13.86 8.89 2.78
CA LEU A 220 -14.53 9.84 3.67
C LEU A 220 -14.44 11.28 3.13
N SER A 221 -13.29 11.65 2.57
CA SER A 221 -13.10 12.93 1.87
C SER A 221 -14.07 13.10 0.69
N LEU A 222 -14.18 12.09 -0.17
CA LEU A 222 -15.10 12.13 -1.30
C LEU A 222 -16.56 12.29 -0.85
N VAL A 223 -16.98 11.55 0.18
CA VAL A 223 -18.34 11.63 0.73
C VAL A 223 -18.63 13.05 1.23
N ARG A 224 -17.72 13.64 2.01
CA ARG A 224 -17.86 15.02 2.51
C ARG A 224 -18.01 16.02 1.38
N SER A 225 -17.15 15.91 0.37
CA SER A 225 -17.19 16.78 -0.81
C SER A 225 -18.50 16.65 -1.57
N ARG A 226 -19.01 15.43 -1.73
CA ARG A 226 -20.23 15.17 -2.51
C ARG A 226 -21.48 15.65 -1.80
N LEU A 227 -21.55 15.44 -0.49
CA LEU A 227 -22.68 15.86 0.34
C LEU A 227 -22.59 17.32 0.79
N ALA A 228 -21.47 18.00 0.51
CA ALA A 228 -21.16 19.36 0.97
C ALA A 228 -21.29 19.51 2.49
N ILE A 229 -20.76 18.54 3.24
CA ILE A 229 -20.80 18.48 4.70
C ILE A 229 -19.40 18.60 5.32
N THR A 230 -19.35 19.02 6.57
CA THR A 230 -18.12 19.06 7.37
C THR A 230 -17.73 17.68 7.91
N HIS A 231 -16.54 17.59 8.49
CA HIS A 231 -16.07 16.35 9.14
C HIS A 231 -16.98 15.94 10.32
N GLU A 232 -17.44 16.90 11.12
CA GLU A 232 -18.29 16.68 12.30
C GLU A 232 -19.69 16.17 11.94
N GLU A 233 -20.15 16.48 10.73
CA GLU A 233 -21.46 16.06 10.23
C GLU A 233 -21.43 14.69 9.54
N LEU A 234 -20.25 14.10 9.33
CA LEU A 234 -20.09 12.82 8.65
C LEU A 234 -20.48 11.68 9.61
N THR A 235 -21.39 10.82 9.18
CA THR A 235 -21.84 9.66 9.97
C THR A 235 -21.70 8.38 9.17
N ALA A 236 -21.62 7.24 9.86
CA ALA A 236 -21.49 5.93 9.21
C ALA A 236 -22.66 5.63 8.27
N GLU A 237 -23.85 6.12 8.61
CA GLU A 237 -25.05 6.03 7.77
C GLU A 237 -24.87 6.81 6.46
N LYS A 238 -24.39 8.06 6.51
CA LYS A 238 -24.14 8.87 5.30
C LYS A 238 -23.08 8.25 4.39
N VAL A 239 -22.03 7.66 4.97
CA VAL A 239 -20.99 6.96 4.20
C VAL A 239 -21.55 5.69 3.56
N LYS A 240 -22.32 4.89 4.31
CA LYS A 240 -23.04 3.72 3.77
C LYS A 240 -23.97 4.14 2.64
N ASP A 241 -24.78 5.16 2.84
CA ASP A 241 -25.69 5.67 1.80
C ASP A 241 -24.92 6.08 0.54
N PHE A 242 -23.80 6.79 0.68
CA PHE A 242 -22.94 7.11 -0.46
C PHE A 242 -22.42 5.86 -1.17
N ILE A 243 -21.89 4.87 -0.43
CA ILE A 243 -21.38 3.61 -0.98
C ILE A 243 -22.49 2.83 -1.71
N TYR A 244 -23.71 2.77 -1.14
CA TYR A 244 -24.86 2.03 -1.67
C TYR A 244 -25.68 2.82 -2.71
N THR A 245 -25.41 4.11 -2.91
CA THR A 245 -25.90 4.84 -4.08
C THR A 245 -25.10 4.44 -5.31
N ALA A 246 -25.79 4.25 -6.45
CA ALA A 246 -25.19 3.69 -7.66
C ALA A 246 -24.03 4.55 -8.23
N ASP A 247 -23.97 5.82 -7.85
CA ASP A 247 -22.99 6.76 -8.36
C ASP A 247 -21.77 6.94 -7.44
N GLY A 248 -21.90 6.68 -6.13
CA GLY A 248 -20.87 7.04 -5.15
C GLY A 248 -19.60 6.20 -5.27
N LEU A 249 -19.72 4.87 -5.11
CA LEU A 249 -18.56 3.98 -5.24
C LEU A 249 -18.10 3.86 -6.70
N ALA A 250 -18.99 4.07 -7.67
CA ALA A 250 -18.63 4.16 -9.08
C ALA A 250 -17.75 5.39 -9.37
N GLU A 251 -18.05 6.56 -8.78
CA GLU A 251 -17.19 7.75 -8.86
C GLU A 251 -15.82 7.49 -8.23
N TYR A 252 -15.80 6.83 -7.07
CA TYR A 252 -14.55 6.48 -6.40
C TYR A 252 -13.68 5.54 -7.25
N ALA A 253 -14.27 4.50 -7.85
CA ALA A 253 -13.58 3.61 -8.78
C ALA A 253 -13.13 4.33 -10.08
N ALA A 254 -13.91 5.30 -10.56
CA ALA A 254 -13.53 6.12 -11.72
C ALA A 254 -12.28 6.96 -11.43
N ARG A 255 -12.13 7.52 -10.23
CA ARG A 255 -10.90 8.24 -9.83
C ARG A 255 -9.68 7.31 -9.82
N ALA A 256 -9.83 6.06 -9.38
CA ALA A 256 -8.76 5.07 -9.46
C ALA A 256 -8.36 4.76 -10.91
N GLN A 257 -9.34 4.71 -11.83
CA GLN A 257 -9.09 4.55 -13.26
C GLN A 257 -8.38 5.78 -13.86
N ASP A 258 -8.73 7.00 -13.43
CA ASP A 258 -8.05 8.22 -13.88
C ASP A 258 -6.57 8.23 -13.48
N ASN A 259 -6.22 7.71 -12.30
CA ASN A 259 -4.81 7.53 -11.90
C ASN A 259 -4.06 6.62 -12.87
N HIS A 260 -4.71 5.57 -13.40
CA HIS A 260 -4.11 4.70 -14.41
C HIS A 260 -3.90 5.38 -15.75
N ASN A 261 -4.90 6.16 -16.17
CA ASN A 261 -4.84 6.90 -17.42
C ASN A 261 -3.76 8.01 -17.38
N ARG A 262 -3.38 8.44 -16.19
CA ARG A 262 -2.30 9.41 -15.94
C ARG A 262 -0.92 8.77 -15.78
N LEU A 263 -0.82 7.43 -15.79
CA LEU A 263 0.49 6.80 -15.82
C LEU A 263 1.24 7.33 -17.04
N PRO A 264 2.45 7.87 -16.85
CA PRO A 264 3.21 8.41 -17.98
C PRO A 264 3.45 7.28 -18.99
N ASP A 265 3.45 7.62 -20.28
CA ASP A 265 4.03 6.80 -21.35
C ASP A 265 5.56 6.72 -21.11
N CYS A 266 5.92 5.96 -20.09
CA CYS A 266 7.27 5.87 -19.60
C CYS A 266 8.00 4.76 -20.32
N ARG A 267 9.28 5.00 -20.64
CA ARG A 267 10.18 3.94 -21.11
C ARG A 267 10.52 2.91 -20.02
N LEU A 268 10.02 3.11 -18.80
CA LEU A 268 10.20 2.16 -17.70
C LEU A 268 9.46 0.85 -18.02
N MET A 269 10.22 -0.20 -18.29
CA MET A 269 9.69 -1.54 -18.51
C MET A 269 9.38 -2.21 -17.18
N ALA A 270 8.21 -1.91 -16.60
CA ALA A 270 7.71 -2.51 -15.36
C ALA A 270 6.30 -3.10 -15.56
N PRO A 271 6.10 -4.07 -16.49
CA PRO A 271 4.78 -4.57 -16.85
C PRO A 271 4.00 -5.17 -15.68
N ARG A 272 4.72 -5.71 -14.68
CA ARG A 272 4.12 -6.31 -13.48
C ARG A 272 3.59 -5.25 -12.50
N LEU A 273 4.27 -4.11 -12.38
CA LEU A 273 3.77 -2.98 -11.60
C LEU A 273 2.50 -2.41 -12.24
N THR A 274 2.48 -2.27 -13.57
CA THR A 274 1.27 -1.87 -14.30
C THR A 274 0.14 -2.90 -14.13
N ALA A 275 0.45 -4.20 -14.22
CA ALA A 275 -0.55 -5.26 -14.03
C ALA A 275 -1.12 -5.31 -12.60
N PHE A 276 -0.27 -5.07 -11.59
CA PHE A 276 -0.68 -4.90 -10.19
C PHE A 276 -1.63 -3.71 -10.04
N HIS A 277 -1.28 -2.55 -10.61
CA HIS A 277 -2.15 -1.37 -10.59
C HIS A 277 -3.51 -1.60 -11.25
N SER A 278 -3.51 -2.19 -12.45
CA SER A 278 -4.76 -2.58 -13.13
C SER A 278 -5.57 -3.60 -12.32
N GLY A 279 -4.90 -4.46 -11.53
CA GLY A 279 -5.55 -5.40 -10.62
C GLY A 279 -6.34 -4.69 -9.52
N MET A 280 -5.73 -3.70 -8.85
CA MET A 280 -6.39 -2.90 -7.81
C MET A 280 -7.61 -2.13 -8.35
N ILE A 281 -7.49 -1.57 -9.56
CA ILE A 281 -8.59 -0.83 -10.20
C ILE A 281 -9.75 -1.76 -10.52
N ARG A 282 -9.46 -2.94 -11.10
CA ARG A 282 -10.50 -3.95 -11.35
C ARG A 282 -11.17 -4.40 -10.07
N ASN A 283 -10.44 -4.50 -8.95
CA ASN A 283 -11.03 -4.82 -7.66
C ASN A 283 -12.06 -3.76 -7.25
N LEU A 284 -11.67 -2.48 -7.20
CA LEU A 284 -12.60 -1.38 -6.89
C LEU A 284 -13.81 -1.33 -7.84
N GLN A 285 -13.59 -1.53 -9.14
CA GLN A 285 -14.68 -1.58 -10.13
C GLN A 285 -15.62 -2.76 -9.91
N GLN A 286 -15.09 -3.94 -9.56
CA GLN A 286 -15.89 -5.12 -9.26
C GLN A 286 -16.72 -4.90 -8.00
N ILE A 287 -16.14 -4.35 -6.94
CA ILE A 287 -16.85 -4.01 -5.70
C ILE A 287 -18.00 -3.02 -6.01
N ALA A 288 -17.73 -1.97 -6.79
CA ALA A 288 -18.76 -1.00 -7.22
C ALA A 288 -19.89 -1.65 -8.04
N ALA A 289 -19.55 -2.55 -8.95
CA ALA A 289 -20.52 -3.26 -9.78
C ALA A 289 -21.36 -4.26 -8.96
N GLU A 290 -20.75 -4.95 -7.99
CA GLU A 290 -21.44 -5.89 -7.11
C GLU A 290 -22.48 -5.20 -6.23
N ILE A 291 -22.12 -4.07 -5.61
CA ILE A 291 -23.05 -3.25 -4.82
C ILE A 291 -24.21 -2.73 -5.67
N THR A 292 -23.91 -2.26 -6.89
CA THR A 292 -24.94 -1.81 -7.84
C THR A 292 -25.90 -2.95 -8.21
N ARG A 293 -25.37 -4.16 -8.45
CA ARG A 293 -26.18 -5.35 -8.78
C ARG A 293 -27.04 -5.79 -7.60
N GLU A 294 -26.50 -5.83 -6.38
CA GLU A 294 -27.27 -6.20 -5.18
C GLU A 294 -28.44 -5.24 -4.95
N LYS A 295 -28.22 -3.94 -5.18
CA LYS A 295 -29.30 -2.93 -5.13
C LYS A 295 -30.40 -3.21 -6.16
N LEU A 296 -30.05 -3.46 -7.42
CA LEU A 296 -31.04 -3.77 -8.46
C LEU A 296 -31.87 -5.00 -8.07
N LEU A 297 -31.23 -6.03 -7.51
CA LEU A 297 -31.93 -7.24 -7.02
C LEU A 297 -32.88 -6.93 -5.86
N LEU A 298 -32.50 -6.06 -4.91
CA LEU A 298 -33.36 -5.63 -3.80
C LEU A 298 -34.54 -4.78 -4.29
N GLN A 299 -34.34 -3.94 -5.32
CA GLN A 299 -35.41 -3.15 -5.95
C GLN A 299 -36.44 -4.03 -6.67
N HIS A 300 -36.06 -5.22 -7.14
CA HIS A 300 -36.97 -6.22 -7.69
C HIS A 300 -37.73 -7.03 -6.61
N GLY A 301 -37.51 -6.74 -5.32
CA GLY A 301 -38.27 -7.27 -4.18
C GLY A 301 -37.54 -8.36 -3.38
N GLY A 302 -37.80 -8.42 -2.07
CA GLY A 302 -37.12 -9.34 -1.14
C GLY A 302 -37.30 -10.83 -1.47
N LEU A 303 -38.41 -11.20 -2.11
CA LEU A 303 -38.65 -12.56 -2.59
C LEU A 303 -37.75 -12.93 -3.79
N TYR A 304 -37.55 -12.01 -4.73
CA TYR A 304 -36.66 -12.22 -5.89
C TYR A 304 -35.19 -12.28 -5.45
N TYR A 305 -34.80 -11.39 -4.52
CA TYR A 305 -33.49 -11.43 -3.88
C TYR A 305 -33.24 -12.78 -3.17
N TRP A 306 -34.19 -13.23 -2.33
CA TRP A 306 -34.08 -14.51 -1.63
C TRP A 306 -34.00 -15.70 -2.59
N LEU A 307 -34.81 -15.74 -3.66
CA LEU A 307 -34.75 -16.78 -4.69
C LEU A 307 -33.40 -16.76 -5.43
N SER A 308 -32.88 -15.59 -5.78
CA SER A 308 -31.59 -15.47 -6.50
C SER A 308 -30.38 -15.90 -5.67
N LYS A 309 -30.40 -15.73 -4.34
CA LYS A 309 -29.31 -16.16 -3.44
C LYS A 309 -29.43 -17.63 -3.00
N ASN A 310 -30.64 -18.18 -2.91
CA ASN A 310 -30.88 -19.53 -2.38
C ASN A 310 -31.20 -20.60 -3.44
N MET A 311 -31.51 -20.25 -4.69
CA MET A 311 -31.72 -21.23 -5.77
C MET A 311 -30.45 -21.56 -6.57
N THR A 312 -29.32 -20.88 -6.33
CA THR A 312 -28.01 -21.24 -6.92
C THR A 312 -27.29 -22.36 -6.17
N GLN A 313 -27.87 -22.89 -5.10
CA GLN A 313 -27.41 -24.12 -4.46
C GLN A 313 -28.53 -25.17 -4.53
N ASP A 314 -28.49 -26.02 -5.55
CA ASP A 314 -28.83 -27.44 -5.40
C ASP A 314 -28.19 -28.29 -6.53
N PRO A 315 -27.99 -29.59 -6.34
CA PRO A 315 -26.68 -30.23 -6.48
C PRO A 315 -26.62 -31.13 -7.71
N LYS A 316 -25.38 -31.52 -8.06
CA LYS A 316 -24.99 -32.71 -8.85
C LYS A 316 -26.12 -33.46 -9.58
N GLN A 317 -26.01 -33.50 -10.91
CA GLN A 317 -25.93 -34.78 -11.61
C GLN A 317 -24.65 -34.80 -12.44
#